data_AF-A0A4Y2G402-F1
#
_entry.id   AF-A0A4Y2G402-F1
#
_cell.length_a   1.000
_cell.length_b   1.000
_cell.length_c   1.000
_cell.angle_alpha   90.00
_cell.angle_beta   90.00
_cell.angle_gamma   90.00
#
_symmetry.space_group_name_H-M   'P 1'
#
loop_
_entity.id
_entity.type
_entity.pdbx_description
1 polymer ?
#
loop_
_entity_poly.entity_id
_entity_poly.type
_entity_poly.pdbx_seq_one_letter_code
_entity_poly.pdbx_strand_id
1 'polypeptide(L)'
;MVSAGDPPISFRWEKDGEPIQPALLDVNVEYINQYTSTLFFEKASQKHNGNYTCIASNLYASANHTASLTLNIPPRWIIEPKDVEVVQGSSVRVDCQAEGYPRPIIRWKQLVGAHGNPESFQTIMSSARMQVLENGSLLILEASPNDGGSFLCQAFNRIGPGLSKMLTITVHVPAHFKTKFNAQKSKKGDQVNLNCKAQGDRPITITWYKDGELLGNGTIPRYSKRQYDHHDGLTSQLSIHSVRREDSSVFSCRATNRYGHDDSTVELVVQGTESSFSKCNVDVSRTEYITSIVKGTFRLTRQR
;
A
#
# COMPACT_ATOMS: atom_id res chain seq x y z
N MET A 1 22.62 -5.77 -54.82
CA MET A 1 23.37 -6.14 -56.04
C MET A 1 22.47 -6.01 -57.24
N VAL A 2 23.01 -5.57 -58.38
CA VAL A 2 22.31 -5.55 -59.66
C VAL A 2 22.75 -6.75 -60.47
N SER A 3 21.82 -7.52 -61.02
CA SER A 3 22.12 -8.76 -61.75
C SER A 3 22.52 -8.52 -63.22
N ALA A 4 22.14 -7.39 -63.82
CA ALA A 4 22.44 -7.02 -65.20
C ALA A 4 22.29 -5.50 -65.44
N GLY A 5 23.01 -4.94 -66.41
CA GLY A 5 22.88 -3.55 -66.86
C GLY A 5 24.18 -3.00 -67.44
N ASP A 6 24.10 -2.11 -68.43
CA ASP A 6 25.29 -1.54 -69.06
C ASP A 6 25.99 -0.53 -68.12
N PRO A 7 27.33 -0.61 -67.95
CA PRO A 7 28.10 0.35 -67.16
C PRO A 7 28.26 1.71 -67.86
N PRO A 8 28.57 2.80 -67.13
CA PRO A 8 28.76 2.85 -65.68
C PRO A 8 27.42 2.87 -64.92
N ILE A 9 27.29 2.01 -63.90
CA ILE A 9 26.15 2.01 -62.98
C ILE A 9 26.52 2.80 -61.74
N SER A 10 25.66 3.75 -61.38
CA SER A 10 25.74 4.54 -60.15
C SER A 10 24.73 4.03 -59.14
N PHE A 11 25.07 4.09 -57.84
CA PHE A 11 24.16 3.73 -56.76
C PHE A 11 23.89 4.92 -55.85
N ARG A 12 22.62 5.08 -55.46
CA ARG A 12 22.19 5.95 -54.37
C ARG A 12 21.31 5.17 -53.39
N TRP A 13 21.29 5.63 -52.15
CA TRP A 13 20.48 5.05 -51.08
C TRP A 13 19.54 6.10 -50.50
N GLU A 14 18.32 5.67 -50.21
CA GLU A 14 17.29 6.47 -49.57
C GLU A 14 16.77 5.73 -48.32
N LYS A 15 16.43 6.47 -47.27
CA LYS A 15 15.74 5.98 -46.08
C LYS A 15 14.41 6.69 -45.98
N ASP A 16 13.33 5.93 -45.92
CA ASP A 16 11.95 6.42 -45.83
C ASP A 16 11.59 7.43 -46.95
N GLY A 17 12.18 7.26 -48.13
CA GLY A 17 11.96 8.11 -49.32
C GLY A 17 12.92 9.30 -49.44
N GLU A 18 13.76 9.56 -48.43
CA GLU A 18 14.71 10.67 -48.45
C GLU A 18 16.16 10.17 -48.65
N PRO A 19 17.01 10.87 -49.43
CA PRO A 19 18.41 10.50 -49.59
C PRO A 19 19.13 10.39 -48.24
N ILE A 20 19.84 9.27 -48.02
CA ILE A 20 20.56 9.09 -46.75
C ILE A 20 21.73 10.06 -46.65
N GLN A 21 21.96 10.57 -45.45
CA GLN A 21 23.16 11.34 -45.11
C GLN A 21 24.04 10.46 -44.19
N PRO A 22 25.08 9.80 -44.74
CA PRO A 22 25.86 8.78 -44.02
C PRO A 22 26.36 9.25 -42.65
N ALA A 23 26.88 10.48 -42.57
CA ALA A 23 27.40 11.07 -41.34
C ALA A 23 26.32 11.37 -40.27
N LEU A 24 25.07 11.64 -40.65
CA LEU A 24 23.99 11.88 -39.69
C LEU A 24 23.35 10.59 -39.19
N LEU A 25 23.35 9.56 -40.03
CA LEU A 25 22.80 8.24 -39.73
C LEU A 25 23.81 7.29 -39.09
N ASP A 26 25.10 7.66 -38.97
CA ASP A 26 26.20 6.79 -38.55
C ASP A 26 26.25 5.48 -39.35
N VAL A 27 26.16 5.62 -40.68
CA VAL A 27 26.19 4.51 -41.63
C VAL A 27 27.28 4.71 -42.65
N ASN A 28 27.80 3.60 -43.17
CA ASN A 28 28.81 3.60 -44.22
C ASN A 28 28.24 3.00 -45.50
N VAL A 29 28.53 3.64 -46.63
CA VAL A 29 28.19 3.13 -47.97
C VAL A 29 29.48 2.73 -48.66
N GLU A 30 29.58 1.45 -49.01
CA GLU A 30 30.68 0.91 -49.77
C GLU A 30 30.24 0.53 -51.18
N TYR A 31 31.13 0.78 -52.13
CA TYR A 31 30.99 0.38 -53.52
C TYR A 31 31.99 -0.74 -53.76
N ILE A 32 31.52 -1.99 -53.69
CA ILE A 32 32.38 -3.17 -53.76
C ILE A 32 32.87 -3.36 -55.20
N ASN A 33 31.98 -3.18 -56.17
CA ASN A 33 32.28 -3.26 -57.61
C ASN A 33 31.19 -2.52 -58.41
N GLN A 34 31.32 -2.51 -59.74
CA GLN A 34 30.41 -1.80 -60.65
C GLN A 34 28.94 -2.28 -60.60
N TYR A 35 28.63 -3.40 -59.94
CA TYR A 35 27.27 -3.96 -59.80
C TYR A 35 26.77 -4.04 -58.35
N THR A 36 27.58 -3.61 -57.37
CA THR A 36 27.28 -3.84 -55.95
C THR A 36 27.63 -2.63 -55.09
N SER A 37 26.61 -2.08 -54.42
CA SER A 37 26.75 -1.15 -53.30
C SER A 37 26.16 -1.78 -52.03
N THR A 38 26.82 -1.55 -50.90
CA THR A 38 26.43 -2.06 -49.58
C THR A 38 26.30 -0.89 -48.62
N LEU A 39 25.18 -0.83 -47.92
CA LEU A 39 24.97 0.04 -46.76
C LEU A 39 25.17 -0.82 -45.51
N PHE A 40 26.10 -0.46 -44.63
CA PHE A 40 26.31 -1.17 -43.37
C PHE A 40 26.35 -0.23 -42.17
N PHE A 41 25.99 -0.79 -41.02
CA PHE A 41 25.88 -0.09 -39.75
C PHE A 41 26.95 -0.66 -38.81
N GLU A 42 27.87 0.16 -38.29
CA GLU A 42 28.85 -0.32 -37.30
C GLU A 42 28.17 -0.72 -35.99
N LYS A 43 27.17 0.06 -35.58
CA LYS A 43 26.34 -0.20 -34.40
C LYS A 43 24.87 0.04 -34.72
N ALA A 44 24.11 -1.04 -34.83
CA ALA A 44 22.66 -0.94 -35.03
C ALA A 44 21.96 -0.31 -33.81
N SER A 45 21.08 0.66 -34.04
CA SER A 45 20.30 1.33 -33.00
C SER A 45 18.92 1.76 -33.52
N GLN A 46 17.98 2.06 -32.64
CA GLN A 46 16.57 2.28 -33.00
C GLN A 46 16.35 3.35 -34.09
N LYS A 47 17.24 4.35 -34.20
CA LYS A 47 17.22 5.37 -35.27
C LYS A 47 17.40 4.80 -36.69
N HIS A 48 17.97 3.61 -36.82
CA HIS A 48 18.17 2.94 -38.10
C HIS A 48 16.91 2.24 -38.60
N ASN A 49 15.83 2.16 -37.83
CA ASN A 49 14.57 1.60 -38.32
C ASN A 49 14.01 2.45 -39.47
N GLY A 50 13.54 1.78 -40.51
CA GLY A 50 12.97 2.44 -41.69
C GLY A 50 13.06 1.58 -42.94
N ASN A 51 12.54 2.09 -44.03
CA ASN A 51 12.59 1.47 -45.34
C ASN A 51 13.80 2.00 -46.11
N TYR A 52 14.73 1.12 -46.46
CA TYR A 52 15.93 1.47 -47.21
C TYR A 52 15.74 1.08 -48.67
N THR A 53 15.87 2.06 -49.55
CA THR A 53 15.78 1.86 -51.00
C THR A 53 17.17 2.02 -51.60
N CYS A 54 17.66 0.98 -52.27
CA CYS A 54 18.82 1.07 -53.14
C CYS A 54 18.34 1.40 -54.55
N ILE A 55 18.92 2.42 -55.16
CA ILE A 55 18.59 2.83 -56.52
C ILE A 55 19.85 2.76 -57.35
N ALA A 56 19.79 1.96 -58.41
CA ALA A 56 20.86 1.78 -59.38
C ALA A 56 20.46 2.43 -60.71
N SER A 57 21.34 3.25 -61.28
CA SER A 57 21.08 3.97 -62.52
C SER A 57 22.27 4.00 -63.47
N ASN A 58 22.00 3.84 -64.77
CA ASN A 58 22.94 4.09 -65.86
C ASN A 58 22.38 5.17 -66.81
N LEU A 59 22.99 5.36 -67.97
CA LEU A 59 22.57 6.36 -68.97
C LEU A 59 21.15 6.15 -69.52
N TYR A 60 20.60 4.94 -69.42
CA TYR A 60 19.37 4.57 -70.11
C TYR A 60 18.20 4.30 -69.17
N ALA A 61 18.47 3.85 -67.94
CA ALA A 61 17.43 3.44 -67.01
C ALA A 61 17.86 3.54 -65.54
N SER A 62 16.86 3.47 -64.66
CA SER A 62 17.03 3.29 -63.22
C SER A 62 16.16 2.14 -62.72
N ALA A 63 16.70 1.32 -61.83
CA ALA A 63 15.97 0.31 -61.09
C ALA A 63 16.15 0.56 -59.59
N ASN A 64 15.16 0.18 -58.80
CA ASN A 64 15.22 0.30 -57.35
C ASN A 64 14.73 -0.96 -56.65
N HIS A 65 15.16 -1.12 -55.40
CA HIS A 65 14.65 -2.15 -54.52
C HIS A 65 14.61 -1.63 -53.09
N THR A 66 13.48 -1.85 -52.41
CA THR A 66 13.26 -1.40 -51.04
C THR A 66 13.19 -2.58 -50.09
N ALA A 67 13.93 -2.50 -48.99
CA ALA A 67 13.87 -3.44 -47.88
C ALA A 67 13.56 -2.70 -46.58
N SER A 68 12.74 -3.31 -45.71
CA SER A 68 12.44 -2.73 -44.39
C SER A 68 13.42 -3.25 -43.35
N LEU A 69 14.08 -2.34 -42.63
CA LEU A 69 14.91 -2.67 -41.48
C LEU A 69 14.13 -2.38 -40.20
N THR A 70 13.89 -3.42 -39.41
CA THR A 70 13.33 -3.31 -38.07
C THR A 70 14.24 -3.99 -37.07
N LEU A 71 14.80 -3.22 -36.15
CA LEU A 71 15.67 -3.70 -35.09
C LEU A 71 14.84 -4.15 -33.89
N ASN A 72 15.00 -5.42 -33.59
CA ASN A 72 14.43 -6.05 -32.41
C ASN A 72 15.39 -5.89 -31.24
N ILE A 73 14.92 -5.29 -30.14
CA ILE A 73 15.72 -4.95 -28.96
C ILE A 73 15.19 -5.77 -27.78
N PRO A 74 16.01 -6.63 -27.14
CA PRO A 74 15.57 -7.39 -25.97
C PRO A 74 15.20 -6.45 -24.81
N PRO A 75 14.39 -6.91 -23.84
CA PRO A 75 13.95 -6.04 -22.75
C PRO A 75 15.13 -5.59 -21.89
N ARG A 76 15.14 -4.32 -21.49
CA ARG A 76 16.07 -3.72 -20.52
C ARG A 76 15.29 -3.01 -19.42
N TRP A 77 15.73 -3.10 -18.16
CA TRP A 77 15.09 -2.39 -17.06
C TRP A 77 15.19 -0.87 -17.25
N ILE A 78 14.04 -0.19 -17.18
CA ILE A 78 13.96 1.24 -16.91
C ILE A 78 13.92 1.42 -15.39
N ILE A 79 13.01 0.69 -14.73
CA ILE A 79 12.89 0.61 -13.28
C ILE A 79 12.83 -0.87 -12.91
N GLU A 80 13.93 -1.35 -12.34
CA GLU A 80 14.00 -2.69 -11.75
C GLU A 80 13.23 -2.70 -10.42
N PRO A 81 12.33 -3.67 -10.19
CA PRO A 81 11.55 -3.73 -8.95
C PRO A 81 12.44 -4.02 -7.74
N LYS A 82 12.02 -3.49 -6.59
CA LYS A 82 12.68 -3.65 -5.29
C LYS A 82 11.65 -4.04 -4.24
N ASP A 83 12.14 -4.52 -3.11
CA ASP A 83 11.31 -4.84 -1.95
C ASP A 83 10.56 -3.58 -1.46
N VAL A 84 9.33 -3.77 -1.02
CA VAL A 84 8.46 -2.68 -0.57
C VAL A 84 7.79 -3.04 0.75
N GLU A 85 7.77 -2.07 1.66
CA GLU A 85 7.02 -2.13 2.92
C GLU A 85 5.76 -1.28 2.80
N VAL A 86 4.63 -1.79 3.28
CA VAL A 86 3.33 -1.08 3.29
C VAL A 86 2.61 -1.32 4.61
N VAL A 87 1.91 -0.33 5.14
CA VAL A 87 1.07 -0.49 6.34
C VAL A 87 -0.30 -1.03 5.94
N GLN A 88 -0.84 -1.97 6.72
CA GLN A 88 -2.16 -2.54 6.50
C GLN A 88 -3.23 -1.46 6.28
N GLY A 89 -4.12 -1.68 5.31
CA GLY A 89 -5.18 -0.76 4.91
C GLY A 89 -4.72 0.36 3.98
N SER A 90 -3.41 0.59 3.84
CA SER A 90 -2.88 1.57 2.89
C SER A 90 -2.80 0.99 1.47
N SER A 91 -2.64 1.86 0.48
CA SER A 91 -2.38 1.45 -0.91
C SER A 91 -0.90 1.58 -1.25
N VAL A 92 -0.38 0.69 -2.09
CA VAL A 92 1.02 0.68 -2.52
C VAL A 92 1.16 0.44 -4.01
N ARG A 93 2.08 1.17 -4.64
CA ARG A 93 2.48 0.99 -6.04
C ARG A 93 3.89 0.42 -6.09
N VAL A 94 4.05 -0.72 -6.75
CA VAL A 94 5.31 -1.43 -6.90
C VAL A 94 5.77 -1.31 -8.35
N ASP A 95 6.93 -0.69 -8.54
CA ASP A 95 7.44 -0.34 -9.86
C ASP A 95 8.13 -1.50 -10.55
N CYS A 96 7.74 -1.74 -11.80
CA CYS A 96 8.46 -2.64 -12.69
C CYS A 96 8.24 -2.18 -14.13
N GLN A 97 9.29 -1.61 -14.73
CA GLN A 97 9.20 -0.99 -16.05
C GLN A 97 10.40 -1.41 -16.89
N ALA A 98 10.15 -1.78 -18.14
CA ALA A 98 11.17 -2.19 -19.09
C ALA A 98 10.95 -1.55 -20.46
N GLU A 99 12.05 -1.25 -21.14
CA GLU A 99 12.09 -0.83 -22.54
C GLU A 99 12.55 -1.98 -23.42
N GLY A 100 12.27 -1.88 -24.73
CA GLY A 100 12.60 -2.90 -25.72
C GLY A 100 11.72 -2.73 -26.95
N TYR A 101 12.06 -3.42 -28.03
CA TYR A 101 11.27 -3.40 -29.26
C TYR A 101 11.08 -4.83 -29.81
N PRO A 102 9.84 -5.31 -30.02
CA PRO A 102 8.57 -4.67 -29.65
C PRO A 102 8.48 -4.32 -28.15
N ARG A 103 7.57 -3.40 -27.78
CA ARG A 103 7.42 -2.95 -26.38
C ARG A 103 7.23 -4.15 -25.45
N PRO A 104 8.03 -4.31 -24.38
CA PRO A 104 7.88 -5.44 -23.47
C PRO A 104 6.54 -5.44 -22.75
N ILE A 105 5.97 -6.62 -22.61
CA ILE A 105 4.79 -6.86 -21.78
C ILE A 105 5.30 -7.20 -20.37
N ILE A 106 4.81 -6.48 -19.38
CA ILE A 106 5.09 -6.75 -17.97
C ILE A 106 4.03 -7.71 -17.41
N ARG A 107 4.48 -8.74 -16.69
CA ARG A 107 3.63 -9.71 -16.00
C ARG A 107 4.07 -9.87 -14.56
N TRP A 108 3.10 -9.91 -13.67
CA TRP A 108 3.31 -10.15 -12.25
C TRP A 108 2.85 -11.53 -11.85
N LYS A 109 3.65 -12.19 -11.02
CA LYS A 109 3.29 -13.43 -10.34
C LYS A 109 3.53 -13.30 -8.85
N GLN A 110 2.69 -13.95 -8.06
CA GLN A 110 2.89 -14.10 -6.62
C GLN A 110 3.28 -15.55 -6.34
N LEU A 111 4.25 -15.76 -5.47
CA LEU A 111 4.56 -17.09 -4.95
C LEU A 111 3.49 -17.46 -3.94
N VAL A 112 2.69 -18.47 -4.28
CA VAL A 112 1.62 -18.96 -3.41
C VAL A 112 1.97 -20.38 -2.99
N GLY A 113 2.05 -20.60 -1.68
CA GLY A 113 2.18 -21.90 -1.05
C GLY A 113 1.13 -22.01 0.06
N ALA A 114 0.51 -23.18 0.17
CA ALA A 114 -0.42 -23.50 1.26
C ALA A 114 0.00 -24.82 1.88
N HIS A 115 -0.36 -25.04 3.15
CA HIS A 115 -0.07 -26.29 3.85
C HIS A 115 -0.45 -27.53 3.02
N GLY A 116 0.56 -28.29 2.57
CA GLY A 116 0.40 -29.50 1.76
C GLY A 116 0.54 -29.32 0.24
N ASN A 117 0.61 -28.08 -0.27
CA ASN A 117 0.84 -27.79 -1.68
C ASN A 117 2.24 -27.17 -1.90
N PRO A 118 2.97 -27.58 -2.95
CA PRO A 118 4.25 -26.97 -3.28
C PRO A 118 4.06 -25.50 -3.68
N GLU A 119 5.01 -24.67 -3.26
CA GLU A 119 5.05 -23.26 -3.64
C GLU A 119 5.10 -23.14 -5.17
N SER A 120 4.23 -22.30 -5.72
CA SER A 120 4.19 -22.07 -7.16
C SER A 120 3.85 -20.61 -7.47
N PHE A 121 4.45 -20.10 -8.54
CA PHE A 121 4.17 -18.75 -9.02
C PHE A 121 2.84 -18.71 -9.76
N GLN A 122 1.85 -18.05 -9.18
CA GLN A 122 0.56 -17.81 -9.80
C GLN A 122 0.51 -16.42 -10.42
N THR A 123 -0.08 -16.31 -11.61
CA THR A 123 -0.20 -15.01 -12.30
C THR A 123 -1.23 -14.15 -11.61
N ILE A 124 -0.89 -12.90 -11.31
CA ILE A 124 -1.83 -11.94 -10.72
C ILE A 124 -2.84 -11.54 -11.79
N MET A 125 -4.11 -11.81 -11.51
CA MET A 125 -5.22 -11.33 -12.32
C MET A 125 -5.67 -9.97 -11.77
N SER A 126 -5.86 -9.00 -12.67
CA SER A 126 -6.39 -7.70 -12.27
C SER A 126 -7.76 -7.87 -11.60
N SER A 127 -7.89 -7.31 -10.40
CA SER A 127 -9.08 -7.30 -9.57
C SER A 127 -9.33 -5.89 -9.06
N ALA A 128 -10.43 -5.68 -8.31
CA ALA A 128 -10.70 -4.38 -7.70
C ALA A 128 -9.55 -3.91 -6.79
N ARG A 129 -8.89 -4.83 -6.05
CA ARG A 129 -7.81 -4.50 -5.11
C ARG A 129 -6.40 -4.56 -5.70
N MET A 130 -6.14 -5.45 -6.66
CA MET A 130 -4.81 -5.59 -7.27
C MET A 130 -4.88 -5.34 -8.77
N GLN A 131 -4.14 -4.36 -9.26
CA GLN A 131 -4.20 -3.91 -10.66
C GLN A 131 -2.79 -3.78 -11.24
N VAL A 132 -2.57 -4.34 -12.44
CA VAL A 132 -1.37 -4.03 -13.22
C VAL A 132 -1.67 -2.80 -14.08
N LEU A 133 -0.95 -1.70 -13.81
CA LEU A 133 -1.11 -0.42 -14.50
C LEU A 133 -0.54 -0.48 -15.93
N GLU A 134 -0.91 0.48 -16.78
CA GLU A 134 -0.44 0.54 -18.18
C GLU A 134 1.10 0.62 -18.30
N ASN A 135 1.77 1.25 -17.34
CA ASN A 135 3.22 1.31 -17.30
C ASN A 135 3.89 0.02 -16.80
N GLY A 136 3.11 -1.00 -16.44
CA GLY A 136 3.58 -2.29 -15.94
C GLY A 136 3.71 -2.42 -14.41
N SER A 137 3.50 -1.33 -13.67
CA SER A 137 3.60 -1.34 -12.21
C SER A 137 2.40 -2.04 -11.57
N LEU A 138 2.60 -2.70 -10.43
CA LEU A 138 1.53 -3.34 -9.66
C LEU A 138 0.99 -2.36 -8.61
N LEU A 139 -0.32 -2.12 -8.62
CA LEU A 139 -1.04 -1.34 -7.61
C LEU A 139 -1.83 -2.29 -6.72
N ILE A 140 -1.61 -2.21 -5.41
CA ILE A 140 -2.36 -2.94 -4.39
C ILE A 140 -3.10 -1.89 -3.55
N LEU A 141 -4.42 -1.98 -3.51
CA LEU A 141 -5.31 -1.13 -2.71
C LEU A 141 -5.69 -1.86 -1.43
N GLU A 142 -5.80 -1.11 -0.33
CA GLU A 142 -6.19 -1.62 0.98
C GLU A 142 -5.42 -2.91 1.37
N ALA A 143 -4.09 -2.77 1.48
CA ALA A 143 -3.19 -3.88 1.70
C ALA A 143 -3.58 -4.68 2.96
N SER A 144 -3.64 -6.00 2.82
CA SER A 144 -3.88 -6.94 3.92
C SER A 144 -2.66 -7.82 4.15
N PRO A 145 -2.50 -8.43 5.34
CA PRO A 145 -1.36 -9.32 5.61
C PRO A 145 -1.19 -10.47 4.60
N ASN A 146 -2.28 -10.92 3.98
CA ASN A 146 -2.27 -11.97 2.97
C ASN A 146 -1.74 -11.51 1.60
N ASP A 147 -1.68 -10.20 1.37
CA ASP A 147 -1.12 -9.62 0.14
C ASP A 147 0.42 -9.52 0.21
N GLY A 148 1.02 -9.83 1.36
CA GLY A 148 2.48 -9.90 1.52
C GLY A 148 3.08 -11.18 0.94
N GLY A 149 4.41 -11.20 0.83
CA GLY A 149 5.20 -12.35 0.39
C GLY A 149 6.07 -12.07 -0.83
N SER A 150 6.48 -13.14 -1.52
CA SER A 150 7.40 -13.06 -2.66
C SER A 150 6.65 -12.87 -3.97
N PHE A 151 7.06 -11.87 -4.74
CA PHE A 151 6.52 -11.53 -6.04
C PHE A 151 7.60 -11.62 -7.11
N LEU A 152 7.19 -11.94 -8.34
CA LEU A 152 8.05 -12.02 -9.51
C LEU A 152 7.50 -11.08 -10.59
N CYS A 153 8.27 -10.07 -10.94
CA CYS A 153 8.00 -9.29 -12.13
C CYS A 153 8.78 -9.85 -13.33
N GLN A 154 8.10 -10.01 -14.46
CA GLN A 154 8.69 -10.49 -15.71
C GLN A 154 8.43 -9.49 -16.84
N ALA A 155 9.46 -9.14 -17.60
CA ALA A 155 9.35 -8.34 -18.82
C ALA A 155 9.71 -9.18 -20.04
N PHE A 156 8.83 -9.24 -21.03
CA PHE A 156 9.03 -10.10 -22.19
C PHE A 156 8.54 -9.46 -23.48
N ASN A 157 9.35 -9.57 -24.54
CA ASN A 157 8.97 -9.14 -25.89
C ASN A 157 9.34 -10.14 -27.00
N ARG A 158 9.55 -11.42 -26.65
CA ARG A 158 9.99 -12.50 -27.57
C ARG A 158 11.41 -12.34 -28.15
N ILE A 159 12.15 -11.30 -27.74
CA ILE A 159 13.54 -11.10 -28.15
C ILE A 159 14.45 -11.43 -26.97
N GLY A 160 15.28 -12.45 -27.13
CA GLY A 160 16.14 -12.95 -26.07
C GLY A 160 15.36 -13.59 -24.90
N PRO A 161 16.01 -13.77 -23.74
CA PRO A 161 15.44 -14.50 -22.60
C PRO A 161 14.37 -13.73 -21.81
N GLY A 162 14.17 -12.43 -22.09
CA GLY A 162 13.37 -11.54 -21.25
C GLY A 162 14.07 -11.18 -19.93
N LEU A 163 13.37 -10.46 -19.07
CA LEU A 163 13.83 -10.10 -17.74
C LEU A 163 12.92 -10.71 -16.68
N SER A 164 13.49 -11.02 -15.53
CA SER A 164 12.75 -11.53 -14.38
C SER A 164 13.44 -11.07 -13.10
N LYS A 165 12.68 -10.51 -12.16
CA LYS A 165 13.19 -10.06 -10.87
C LYS A 165 12.20 -10.41 -9.76
N MET A 166 12.71 -11.04 -8.72
CA MET A 166 11.96 -11.35 -7.50
C MET A 166 12.10 -10.19 -6.52
N LEU A 167 11.02 -9.91 -5.79
CA LEU A 167 10.96 -8.95 -4.69
C LEU A 167 10.03 -9.46 -3.58
N THR A 168 10.12 -8.84 -2.41
CA THR A 168 9.25 -9.10 -1.26
C THR A 168 8.38 -7.88 -1.00
N ILE A 169 7.08 -8.12 -0.83
CA ILE A 169 6.15 -7.11 -0.31
C ILE A 169 5.88 -7.48 1.15
N THR A 170 6.23 -6.57 2.06
CA THR A 170 6.02 -6.75 3.51
C THR A 170 4.87 -5.85 3.96
N VAL A 171 3.81 -6.45 4.47
CA VAL A 171 2.64 -5.72 5.00
C VAL A 171 2.74 -5.66 6.52
N HIS A 172 2.90 -4.46 7.06
CA HIS A 172 3.04 -4.20 8.48
C HIS A 172 1.70 -3.90 9.15
N VAL A 173 1.44 -4.55 10.27
CA VAL A 173 0.17 -4.40 11.01
C VAL A 173 0.34 -3.37 12.14
N PRO A 174 -0.42 -2.27 12.16
CA PRO A 174 -0.40 -1.33 13.27
C PRO A 174 -0.96 -1.97 14.56
N ALA A 175 -0.52 -1.45 15.71
CA ALA A 175 -1.05 -1.92 16.99
C ALA A 175 -2.55 -1.61 17.10
N HIS A 176 -3.37 -2.64 17.33
CA HIS A 176 -4.83 -2.51 17.37
C HIS A 176 -5.47 -3.46 18.40
N PHE A 177 -6.68 -3.13 18.86
CA PHE A 177 -7.44 -3.97 19.79
C PHE A 177 -8.48 -4.81 19.06
N LYS A 178 -8.44 -6.14 19.26
CA LYS A 178 -9.42 -7.06 18.64
C LYS A 178 -10.82 -6.93 19.23
N THR A 179 -10.92 -6.62 20.52
CA THR A 179 -12.19 -6.46 21.25
C THR A 179 -12.16 -5.18 22.06
N LYS A 180 -13.16 -4.33 21.84
CA LYS A 180 -13.39 -3.14 22.67
C LYS A 180 -14.15 -3.53 23.94
N PHE A 181 -13.87 -2.86 25.05
CA PHE A 181 -14.49 -3.19 26.32
C PHE A 181 -15.94 -2.72 26.38
N ASN A 182 -16.72 -3.42 27.19
CA ASN A 182 -18.03 -2.96 27.65
C ASN A 182 -17.91 -2.42 29.07
N ALA A 183 -18.85 -1.57 29.48
CA ALA A 183 -18.91 -1.05 30.83
C ALA A 183 -18.91 -2.19 31.87
N GLN A 184 -18.12 -2.03 32.92
CA GLN A 184 -17.97 -3.01 33.99
C GLN A 184 -18.55 -2.45 35.29
N LYS A 185 -19.38 -3.25 35.96
CA LYS A 185 -19.94 -2.94 37.28
C LYS A 185 -19.20 -3.76 38.34
N SER A 186 -18.92 -3.14 39.49
CA SER A 186 -18.25 -3.80 40.61
C SER A 186 -18.77 -3.25 41.94
N LYS A 187 -18.68 -4.02 43.03
CA LYS A 187 -19.05 -3.54 44.37
C LYS A 187 -17.82 -2.96 45.07
N LYS A 188 -18.07 -2.01 45.97
CA LYS A 188 -17.01 -1.48 46.84
C LYS A 188 -16.31 -2.64 47.58
N GLY A 189 -14.99 -2.65 47.53
CA GLY A 189 -14.14 -3.65 48.19
C GLY A 189 -13.73 -4.83 47.31
N ASP A 190 -14.37 -5.04 46.15
CA ASP A 190 -14.00 -6.09 45.20
C ASP A 190 -12.62 -5.83 44.58
N GLN A 191 -12.09 -6.83 43.88
CA GLN A 191 -10.96 -6.68 42.96
C GLN A 191 -11.48 -6.67 41.51
N VAL A 192 -11.05 -5.70 40.71
CA VAL A 192 -11.42 -5.56 39.29
C VAL A 192 -10.18 -5.71 38.43
N ASN A 193 -10.28 -6.48 37.33
CA ASN A 193 -9.22 -6.63 36.33
C ASN A 193 -9.72 -6.13 34.98
N LEU A 194 -9.06 -5.10 34.43
CA LEU A 194 -9.29 -4.57 33.10
C LEU A 194 -8.20 -5.09 32.16
N ASN A 195 -8.55 -5.75 31.05
CA ASN A 195 -7.61 -6.53 30.22
C ASN A 195 -7.54 -6.05 28.76
N CYS A 196 -6.52 -5.29 28.40
CA CYS A 196 -6.34 -4.80 27.03
C CYS A 196 -5.48 -5.78 26.24
N LYS A 197 -6.07 -6.51 25.28
CA LYS A 197 -5.34 -7.40 24.36
C LYS A 197 -5.15 -6.70 23.01
N ALA A 198 -3.92 -6.25 22.76
CA ALA A 198 -3.51 -5.66 21.49
C ALA A 198 -2.83 -6.69 20.59
N GLN A 199 -3.00 -6.53 19.28
CA GLN A 199 -2.33 -7.30 18.22
C GLN A 199 -1.60 -6.35 17.27
N GLY A 200 -0.69 -6.88 16.47
CA GLY A 200 0.06 -6.14 15.45
C GLY A 200 1.55 -6.41 15.49
N ASP A 201 2.31 -5.68 14.68
CA ASP A 201 3.75 -5.85 14.60
C ASP A 201 4.43 -5.42 15.89
N ARG A 202 5.42 -6.20 16.31
CA ARG A 202 6.23 -5.92 17.50
C ARG A 202 7.32 -4.87 17.21
N PRO A 203 7.79 -4.14 18.23
CA PRO A 203 7.34 -4.14 19.62
C PRO A 203 6.03 -3.35 19.81
N ILE A 204 5.11 -3.92 20.60
CA ILE A 204 3.85 -3.26 21.02
C ILE A 204 4.02 -2.73 22.43
N THR A 205 3.57 -1.51 22.68
CA THR A 205 3.48 -0.92 24.03
C THR A 205 2.03 -0.64 24.38
N ILE A 206 1.60 -0.96 25.61
CA ILE A 206 0.27 -0.59 26.12
C ILE A 206 0.43 0.37 27.29
N THR A 207 -0.20 1.53 27.18
CA THR A 207 -0.28 2.56 28.24
C THR A 207 -1.71 2.69 28.74
N TRP A 208 -1.87 3.01 30.03
CA TRP A 208 -3.18 3.14 30.68
C TRP A 208 -3.44 4.58 31.07
N TYR A 209 -4.70 5.01 31.00
CA TYR A 209 -5.18 6.32 31.39
C TYR A 209 -6.43 6.19 32.26
N LYS A 210 -6.64 7.16 33.15
CA LYS A 210 -7.84 7.31 33.97
C LYS A 210 -8.37 8.73 33.77
N ASP A 211 -9.61 8.87 33.33
CA ASP A 211 -10.23 10.17 33.00
C ASP A 211 -9.38 11.01 32.02
N GLY A 212 -8.68 10.35 31.11
CA GLY A 212 -7.79 10.98 30.12
C GLY A 212 -6.36 11.26 30.60
N GLU A 213 -6.07 11.11 31.89
CA GLU A 213 -4.72 11.33 32.44
C GLU A 213 -3.90 10.04 32.46
N LEU A 214 -2.61 10.14 32.12
CA LEU A 214 -1.71 9.00 32.10
C LEU A 214 -1.58 8.38 33.49
N LEU A 215 -1.99 7.12 33.60
CA LEU A 215 -1.81 6.35 34.82
C LEU A 215 -0.36 5.85 34.83
N GLY A 216 0.50 6.47 35.64
CA GLY A 216 1.89 6.05 35.86
C GLY A 216 2.01 4.72 36.63
N ASN A 217 3.22 4.19 36.72
CA ASN A 217 3.48 3.02 37.56
C ASN A 217 3.55 3.43 39.03
N GLY A 218 2.80 2.76 39.90
CA GLY A 218 2.79 3.05 41.33
C GLY A 218 2.09 4.36 41.73
N THR A 219 1.48 5.09 40.79
CA THR A 219 0.75 6.34 41.08
C THR A 219 -0.35 6.15 42.12
N ILE A 220 -1.03 4.99 42.09
CA ILE A 220 -2.05 4.60 43.06
C ILE A 220 -1.63 3.23 43.62
N PRO A 221 -1.33 3.09 44.93
CA PRO A 221 -0.82 1.83 45.50
C PRO A 221 -1.74 0.61 45.33
N ARG A 222 -3.06 0.86 45.22
CA ARG A 222 -4.06 -0.20 44.99
C ARG A 222 -4.10 -0.70 43.55
N TYR A 223 -3.42 -0.03 42.63
CA TYR A 223 -3.47 -0.35 41.21
C TYR A 223 -2.18 -1.09 40.83
N SER A 224 -2.31 -2.27 40.22
CA SER A 224 -1.17 -3.02 39.71
C SER A 224 -1.36 -3.35 38.25
N LYS A 225 -0.32 -3.16 37.44
CA LYS A 225 -0.31 -3.49 36.02
C LYS A 225 0.53 -4.74 35.78
N ARG A 226 0.02 -5.68 35.02
CA ARG A 226 0.75 -6.86 34.53
C ARG A 226 0.66 -6.92 33.02
N GLN A 227 1.68 -7.47 32.38
CA GLN A 227 1.70 -7.68 30.95
C GLN A 227 1.98 -9.15 30.65
N TYR A 228 1.35 -9.66 29.61
CA TYR A 228 1.43 -11.03 29.14
C TYR A 228 1.67 -11.02 27.64
N ASP A 229 2.84 -11.51 27.23
CA ASP A 229 3.15 -11.68 25.81
C ASP A 229 2.40 -12.88 25.22
N HIS A 230 1.89 -12.69 24.01
CA HIS A 230 1.29 -13.73 23.20
C HIS A 230 2.02 -13.84 21.85
N HIS A 231 1.86 -14.95 21.15
CA HIS A 231 2.43 -15.07 19.81
C HIS A 231 1.93 -13.96 18.86
N ASP A 232 0.67 -13.56 19.00
CA ASP A 232 -0.02 -12.61 18.13
C ASP A 232 -0.09 -11.17 18.68
N GLY A 233 0.50 -10.90 19.85
CA GLY A 233 0.45 -9.56 20.44
C GLY A 233 0.75 -9.49 21.94
N LEU A 234 0.17 -8.50 22.61
CA LEU A 234 0.44 -8.17 24.01
C LEU A 234 -0.87 -7.94 24.76
N THR A 235 -1.02 -8.56 25.93
CA THR A 235 -2.10 -8.24 26.86
C THR A 235 -1.56 -7.44 28.03
N SER A 236 -2.19 -6.31 28.35
CA SER A 236 -1.96 -5.59 29.61
C SER A 236 -3.20 -5.71 30.50
N GLN A 237 -3.00 -6.13 31.74
CA GLN A 237 -4.02 -6.18 32.78
C GLN A 237 -3.78 -5.07 33.80
N LEU A 238 -4.77 -4.21 34.00
CA LEU A 238 -4.84 -3.29 35.14
C LEU A 238 -5.74 -3.91 36.21
N SER A 239 -5.15 -4.29 37.33
CA SER A 239 -5.86 -4.76 38.51
C SER A 239 -6.05 -3.63 39.52
N ILE A 240 -7.28 -3.38 39.90
CA ILE A 240 -7.67 -2.44 40.95
C ILE A 240 -8.05 -3.26 42.18
N HIS A 241 -7.20 -3.22 43.20
CA HIS A 241 -7.42 -3.92 44.47
C HIS A 241 -8.29 -3.07 45.40
N SER A 242 -9.27 -3.71 46.06
CA SER A 242 -10.18 -3.05 47.02
C SER A 242 -10.81 -1.78 46.44
N VAL A 243 -11.68 -1.97 45.44
CA VAL A 243 -12.31 -0.89 44.65
C VAL A 243 -13.06 0.10 45.55
N ARG A 244 -12.91 1.41 45.27
CA ARG A 244 -13.51 2.54 45.98
C ARG A 244 -14.44 3.34 45.08
N ARG A 245 -15.31 4.18 45.65
CA ARG A 245 -16.22 5.02 44.86
C ARG A 245 -15.47 5.95 43.89
N GLU A 246 -14.30 6.46 44.29
CA GLU A 246 -13.39 7.29 43.46
C GLU A 246 -12.81 6.57 42.24
N ASP A 247 -12.87 5.23 42.21
CA ASP A 247 -12.45 4.42 41.05
C ASP A 247 -13.54 4.37 39.97
N SER A 248 -14.75 4.91 40.23
CA SER A 248 -15.79 5.02 39.21
C SER A 248 -15.37 6.09 38.19
N SER A 249 -14.93 5.65 37.02
CA SER A 249 -14.16 6.46 36.09
C SER A 249 -14.10 5.79 34.71
N VAL A 250 -13.74 6.58 33.70
CA VAL A 250 -13.41 6.06 32.38
C VAL A 250 -11.93 5.72 32.34
N PHE A 251 -11.62 4.43 32.27
CA PHE A 251 -10.28 3.95 31.99
C PHE A 251 -10.10 3.81 30.48
N SER A 252 -8.93 4.15 29.98
CA SER A 252 -8.55 3.83 28.61
C SER A 252 -7.18 3.21 28.55
N CYS A 253 -6.95 2.42 27.53
CA CYS A 253 -5.63 1.93 27.21
C CYS A 253 -5.32 2.23 25.74
N ARG A 254 -4.07 2.60 25.50
CA ARG A 254 -3.54 2.87 24.16
C ARG A 254 -2.48 1.85 23.82
N ALA A 255 -2.67 1.14 22.73
CA ALA A 255 -1.67 0.27 22.14
C ALA A 255 -0.92 1.02 21.04
N THR A 256 0.40 0.93 21.00
CA THR A 256 1.24 1.62 20.00
C THR A 256 2.35 0.71 19.50
N ASN A 257 2.62 0.76 18.19
CA ASN A 257 3.85 0.27 17.58
C ASN A 257 4.38 1.32 16.58
N ARG A 258 5.45 1.01 15.84
CA ARG A 258 6.05 1.94 14.86
C ARG A 258 5.16 2.30 13.67
N TYR A 259 4.06 1.58 13.45
CA TYR A 259 3.18 1.74 12.29
C TYR A 259 1.84 2.40 12.64
N GLY A 260 1.48 2.47 13.92
CA GLY A 260 0.25 3.12 14.35
C GLY A 260 -0.08 2.89 15.82
N HIS A 261 -1.26 3.35 16.20
CA HIS A 261 -1.82 3.16 17.53
C HIS A 261 -3.34 2.97 17.44
N ASP A 262 -3.90 2.43 18.51
CA ASP A 262 -5.33 2.31 18.73
C ASP A 262 -5.64 2.54 20.21
N ASP A 263 -6.85 2.99 20.49
CA ASP A 263 -7.33 3.33 21.83
C ASP A 263 -8.59 2.52 22.14
N SER A 264 -8.68 2.00 23.36
CA SER A 264 -9.86 1.29 23.86
C SER A 264 -10.25 1.82 25.23
N THR A 265 -11.53 2.07 25.43
CA THR A 265 -12.09 2.70 26.64
C THR A 265 -13.03 1.74 27.36
N VAL A 266 -13.02 1.78 28.69
CA VAL A 266 -13.90 1.03 29.57
C VAL A 266 -14.41 1.93 30.69
N GLU A 267 -15.73 1.96 30.89
CA GLU A 267 -16.34 2.65 32.03
C GLU A 267 -16.45 1.67 33.21
N LEU A 268 -15.83 2.01 34.33
CA LEU A 268 -15.99 1.28 35.58
C LEU A 268 -17.01 1.99 36.48
N VAL A 269 -18.04 1.27 36.90
CA VAL A 269 -19.08 1.79 37.81
C VAL A 269 -19.06 1.02 39.13
N VAL A 270 -18.76 1.72 40.22
CA VAL A 270 -18.69 1.12 41.56
C VAL A 270 -20.00 1.30 42.31
N GLN A 271 -20.70 0.19 42.55
CA GLN A 271 -21.95 0.16 43.28
C GLN A 271 -21.69 0.25 44.79
N GLY A 272 -22.44 1.15 45.45
CA GLY A 272 -22.51 1.17 46.90
C GLY A 272 -23.29 -0.03 47.44
N THR A 273 -22.95 -0.49 48.64
CA THR A 273 -23.82 -1.40 49.41
C THR A 273 -25.14 -0.68 49.70
N GLU A 274 -26.28 -1.37 49.60
CA GLU A 274 -27.64 -0.80 49.77
C GLU A 274 -27.92 -0.17 51.16
N SER A 275 -26.95 -0.12 52.06
CA SER A 275 -27.11 0.30 53.46
C SER A 275 -27.00 1.81 53.73
N SER A 276 -27.18 2.70 52.74
CA SER A 276 -27.12 4.16 52.99
C SER A 276 -28.11 5.02 52.20
N PHE A 277 -29.27 4.48 51.85
CA PHE A 277 -30.42 5.37 51.64
C PHE A 277 -30.91 5.83 53.02
N SER A 278 -30.24 6.83 53.59
CA SER A 278 -30.84 7.65 54.63
C SER A 278 -32.11 8.26 54.03
N LYS A 279 -33.27 7.77 54.46
CA LYS A 279 -34.56 8.40 54.18
C LYS A 279 -34.41 9.89 54.49
N CYS A 280 -34.42 10.74 53.47
CA CYS A 280 -34.73 12.14 53.69
C CYS A 280 -36.20 12.20 54.10
N ASN A 281 -36.46 12.06 55.40
CA ASN A 281 -37.73 12.48 55.96
C ASN A 281 -37.71 14.01 55.90
N VAL A 282 -38.38 14.56 54.89
CA VAL A 282 -38.79 15.96 54.92
C VAL A 282 -39.87 16.04 55.99
N ASP A 283 -39.50 16.57 57.15
CA ASP A 283 -40.45 16.87 58.21
C ASP A 283 -41.24 18.11 57.78
N VAL A 284 -42.44 17.89 57.25
CA VAL A 284 -43.41 18.97 56.96
C VAL A 284 -44.12 19.31 58.27
N SER A 285 -43.38 19.86 59.23
CA SER A 285 -43.96 20.36 60.49
C SER A 285 -43.21 21.57 61.03
N ARG A 286 -42.94 22.55 60.16
CA ARG A 286 -42.71 23.92 60.65
C ARG A 286 -43.11 24.97 59.63
N THR A 287 -44.39 25.33 59.67
CA THR A 287 -44.93 26.54 59.06
C THR A 287 -44.42 27.74 59.85
N GLU A 288 -43.25 28.26 59.50
CA GLU A 288 -42.83 29.60 59.94
C GLU A 288 -42.95 30.58 58.77
N TYR A 289 -43.58 31.71 59.10
CA TYR A 289 -44.10 32.73 58.23
C TYR A 289 -42.97 33.45 57.47
N ILE A 290 -43.09 33.55 56.14
CA ILE A 290 -42.45 34.63 55.39
C ILE A 290 -43.56 35.37 54.63
N THR A 291 -43.95 36.50 55.22
CA THR A 291 -44.78 37.53 54.61
C THR A 291 -43.98 38.31 53.56
N SER A 292 -44.69 38.69 52.49
CA SER A 292 -44.45 39.83 51.60
C SER A 292 -43.35 39.70 50.53
N ILE A 293 -43.43 40.20 49.30
CA ILE A 293 -44.43 40.85 48.44
C ILE A 293 -43.84 40.69 47.03
N VAL A 294 -44.59 40.18 46.04
CA VAL A 294 -44.55 40.74 44.67
C VAL A 294 -45.98 40.73 44.13
N LYS A 295 -46.59 41.91 44.13
CA LYS A 295 -47.81 42.20 43.37
C LYS A 295 -47.49 42.04 41.88
N GLY A 296 -48.26 41.19 41.22
CA GLY A 296 -48.19 41.00 39.77
C GLY A 296 -49.46 40.35 39.27
N THR A 297 -50.57 41.08 39.36
CA THR A 297 -51.86 40.78 38.73
C THR A 297 -51.68 40.45 37.24
N PHE A 298 -52.05 39.23 36.81
CA PHE A 298 -52.70 39.04 35.52
C PHE A 298 -53.79 37.96 35.62
N ARG A 299 -54.99 38.34 35.16
CA ARG A 299 -56.22 37.58 35.17
C ARG A 299 -56.22 36.47 34.10
N LEU A 300 -56.94 35.42 34.48
CA LEU A 300 -57.55 34.33 33.70
C LEU A 300 -57.88 34.64 32.23
N THR A 301 -57.62 33.64 31.37
CA THR A 301 -58.62 33.20 30.39
C THR A 301 -58.61 31.67 30.29
N ARG A 302 -59.81 31.10 30.38
CA ARG A 302 -60.17 29.69 30.27
C ARG A 302 -60.83 29.48 28.90
N GLN A 303 -60.28 28.62 28.05
CA GLN A 303 -60.94 27.97 26.91
C GLN A 303 -60.08 26.77 26.50
N ARG A 304 -60.59 25.61 26.08
CA ARG A 304 -61.87 24.93 26.21
C ARG A 304 -61.55 23.46 25.98
#